data_AF-A0A3D5SDG1-F1
#
_entry.id   AF-A0A3D5SDG1-F1
#
_cell.length_a   1.000
_cell.length_b   1.000
_cell.length_c   1.000
_cell.angle_alpha   90.00
_cell.angle_beta   90.00
_cell.angle_gamma   90.00
#
_symmetry.space_group_name_H-M   'P 1'
#
loop_
_entity.id
_entity.type
_entity.pdbx_description
1 polymer ?
#
loop_
_entity_poly.entity_id
_entity_poly.type
_entity_poly.pdbx_seq_one_letter_code
_entity_poly.pdbx_strand_id
1 'polypeptide(L)'
;TTASNMANAETSASSEAEAYKALRPVFVSSNEKNAANGSLNGSSPADFGVMVREIVESQAPVNKAYEPNNPQANEEGYVFYSNVNSIEEMADMISASRSFQMNVEMMNTTKSMMQRLLSMGQ
;
A
#
# COMPACT_ATOMS: atom_id res chain seq x y z
N THR A 1 -0.99 -3.52 0.46
CA THR A 1 -1.40 -3.33 -0.94
C THR A 1 -0.24 -3.60 -1.88
N THR A 2 0.91 -2.94 -1.71
CA THR A 2 2.10 -3.09 -2.60
C THR A 2 2.58 -4.53 -2.79
N ALA A 3 2.64 -5.35 -1.73
CA ALA A 3 3.02 -6.76 -1.86
C ALA A 3 2.02 -7.58 -2.70
N SER A 4 0.71 -7.31 -2.57
CA SER A 4 -0.31 -7.96 -3.40
C SER A 4 -0.25 -7.50 -4.84
N ASN A 5 -0.01 -6.20 -5.08
CA ASN A 5 0.17 -5.67 -6.43
C ASN A 5 1.37 -6.36 -7.10
N MET A 6 2.50 -6.45 -6.42
CA MET A 6 3.71 -7.08 -6.94
C MET A 6 3.54 -8.58 -7.18
N ALA A 7 2.81 -9.29 -6.30
CA ALA A 7 2.50 -10.71 -6.50
C ALA A 7 1.62 -10.97 -7.73
N ASN A 8 0.78 -10.01 -8.11
CA ASN A 8 -0.13 -10.11 -9.26
C ASN A 8 0.29 -9.19 -10.42
N ALA A 9 1.55 -8.77 -10.48
CA ALA A 9 2.01 -7.87 -11.54
C ALA A 9 2.14 -8.58 -12.90
N GLU A 10 2.50 -9.86 -12.88
CA GLU A 10 2.72 -10.68 -14.09
C GLU A 10 1.50 -11.56 -14.43
N THR A 11 0.34 -11.33 -13.79
CA THR A 11 -0.85 -12.13 -14.06
C THR A 11 -1.50 -11.69 -15.36
N SER A 12 -1.94 -12.67 -16.14
CA SER A 12 -2.78 -12.47 -17.31
C SER A 12 -4.18 -13.04 -17.07
N ALA A 13 -5.15 -12.50 -17.80
CA ALA A 13 -6.54 -12.91 -17.76
C ALA A 13 -7.14 -12.93 -19.17
N SER A 14 -8.23 -13.69 -19.31
CA SER A 14 -8.98 -13.83 -20.57
C SER A 14 -9.90 -12.63 -20.85
N SER A 15 -10.21 -11.82 -19.83
CA SER A 15 -11.06 -10.64 -19.97
C SER A 15 -10.52 -9.45 -19.19
N GLU A 16 -10.88 -8.24 -19.62
CA GLU A 16 -10.55 -7.00 -18.91
C GLU A 16 -11.15 -6.94 -17.49
N ALA A 17 -12.29 -7.57 -17.27
CA ALA A 17 -12.93 -7.62 -15.96
C ALA A 17 -12.18 -8.55 -14.97
N GLU A 18 -11.53 -9.59 -15.48
CA GLU A 18 -10.74 -10.54 -14.69
C GLU A 18 -9.28 -10.11 -14.52
N ALA A 19 -8.80 -9.17 -15.35
CA ALA A 19 -7.45 -8.66 -15.25
C ALA A 19 -7.21 -7.97 -13.90
N TYR A 20 -6.10 -8.31 -13.25
CA TYR A 20 -5.77 -7.73 -11.96
C TYR A 20 -5.54 -6.22 -12.08
N LYS A 21 -6.18 -5.46 -11.19
CA LYS A 21 -6.00 -4.01 -11.09
C LYS A 21 -5.23 -3.66 -9.83
N ALA A 22 -4.27 -2.75 -9.97
CA ALA A 22 -3.46 -2.28 -8.86
C ALA A 22 -4.34 -1.69 -7.75
N LEU A 23 -4.13 -2.16 -6.52
CA LEU A 23 -4.86 -1.71 -5.34
C LEU A 23 -4.15 -0.52 -4.69
N ARG A 24 -4.88 0.57 -4.47
CA ARG A 24 -4.37 1.81 -3.86
C ARG A 24 -5.14 2.13 -2.58
N PRO A 25 -4.45 2.28 -1.42
CA PRO A 25 -5.10 2.69 -0.19
C PRO A 25 -5.39 4.20 -0.21
N VAL A 26 -6.60 4.58 0.17
CA VAL A 26 -7.01 5.97 0.38
C VAL A 26 -6.84 6.29 1.87
N PHE A 27 -5.95 7.22 2.18
CA PHE A 27 -5.69 7.66 3.54
C PHE A 27 -6.52 8.89 3.89
N VAL A 28 -6.95 8.98 5.15
CA VAL A 28 -7.65 10.13 5.71
C VAL A 28 -7.10 10.49 7.07
N SER A 29 -7.22 11.77 7.41
CA SER A 29 -6.83 12.22 8.74
C SER A 29 -7.79 11.66 9.81
N SER A 30 -7.25 11.30 10.96
CA SER A 30 -8.04 10.92 12.15
C SER A 30 -9.05 12.00 12.54
N ASN A 31 -8.67 13.28 12.43
CA ASN A 31 -9.54 14.41 12.71
C ASN A 31 -10.78 14.45 11.79
N GLU A 32 -10.64 14.19 10.49
CA GLU A 32 -11.79 14.18 9.56
C GLU A 32 -12.77 13.03 9.86
N LYS A 33 -12.28 11.87 10.31
CA LYS A 33 -13.14 10.75 10.72
C LYS A 33 -13.88 11.06 12.03
N ASN A 34 -13.23 11.70 13.00
CA ASN A 34 -13.85 12.11 14.26
C ASN A 34 -14.87 13.24 14.06
N ALA A 35 -14.60 14.18 13.14
CA ALA A 35 -15.55 15.19 12.70
C ALA A 35 -16.79 14.57 12.01
N ALA A 36 -16.60 13.54 11.19
CA ALA A 36 -17.70 12.80 10.56
C ALA A 36 -18.58 12.00 11.55
N ASN A 37 -18.01 11.58 12.70
CA ASN A 37 -18.72 10.88 13.78
C ASN A 37 -19.30 11.82 14.86
N GLY A 38 -19.28 13.14 14.66
CA GLY A 38 -19.91 14.11 15.57
C GLY A 38 -19.19 14.33 16.91
N SER A 39 -17.99 13.75 17.10
CA SER A 39 -17.19 13.91 18.30
C SER A 39 -16.12 14.98 18.08
N LEU A 40 -16.52 16.25 18.16
CA LEU A 40 -15.61 17.41 18.16
C LEU A 40 -15.07 17.71 19.57
N ASN A 41 -14.82 16.68 20.38
CA ASN A 41 -14.33 16.88 21.74
C ASN A 41 -12.92 16.31 21.90
N GLY A 42 -11.94 17.22 21.86
CA GLY A 42 -10.59 16.97 22.36
C GLY A 42 -9.54 16.90 21.29
N SER A 43 -8.94 18.06 20.97
CA SER A 43 -7.63 18.21 20.35
C SER A 43 -6.56 17.56 21.24
N SER A 44 -6.49 16.23 21.25
CA SER A 44 -5.46 15.47 21.94
C SER A 44 -4.30 15.25 20.98
N PRO A 45 -3.03 15.40 21.40
CA PRO A 45 -1.86 15.09 20.56
C PRO A 45 -1.82 13.65 20.03
N ALA A 46 -2.63 12.75 20.59
CA ALA A 46 -2.83 11.39 20.12
C ALA A 46 -3.69 11.28 18.85
N ASP A 47 -4.36 12.36 18.44
CA ASP A 47 -5.27 12.39 17.30
C ASP A 47 -4.58 12.85 15.99
N PHE A 48 -3.25 12.91 15.98
CA PHE A 48 -2.45 13.16 14.77
C PHE A 48 -2.03 11.82 14.15
N GLY A 49 -2.87 11.27 13.28
CA GLY A 49 -2.59 10.04 12.56
C GLY A 49 -3.26 10.02 11.18
N VAL A 50 -2.72 9.21 10.29
CA VAL A 50 -3.37 8.84 9.03
C VAL A 50 -3.97 7.44 9.19
N MET A 51 -5.22 7.28 8.81
CA MET A 51 -5.90 5.98 8.78
C MET A 51 -6.26 5.63 7.34
N VAL A 52 -6.31 4.33 7.03
CA VAL A 52 -6.84 3.85 5.76
C VAL A 52 -8.37 3.93 5.82
N ARG A 53 -8.98 4.70 4.91
CA ARG A 53 -10.44 4.75 4.73
C ARG A 53 -10.92 3.56 3.91
N GLU A 54 -10.27 3.32 2.79
CA GLU A 54 -10.66 2.31 1.80
C GLU A 54 -9.45 1.90 0.94
N ILE A 55 -9.56 0.76 0.27
CA ILE A 55 -8.62 0.33 -0.78
C ILE A 55 -9.40 0.32 -2.09
N VAL A 56 -8.97 1.15 -3.04
CA VAL A 56 -9.61 1.28 -4.35
C VAL A 56 -8.77 0.63 -5.44
N GLU A 57 -9.43 0.10 -6.46
CA GLU A 57 -8.76 -0.38 -7.67
C GLU A 57 -8.33 0.80 -8.56
N SER A 58 -7.19 0.64 -9.21
CA SER A 58 -6.69 1.61 -10.19
C SER A 58 -7.60 1.67 -11.41
N GLN A 59 -7.95 2.90 -11.81
CA GLN A 59 -8.71 3.16 -13.04
C GLN A 59 -7.83 3.26 -14.30
N ALA A 60 -6.53 2.96 -14.18
CA ALA A 60 -5.66 2.90 -15.34
C ALA A 60 -6.09 1.78 -16.30
N PRO A 61 -6.06 1.99 -17.62
CA PRO A 61 -6.42 0.96 -18.58
C PRO A 61 -5.49 -0.26 -18.43
N VAL A 62 -6.07 -1.46 -18.55
CA VAL A 62 -5.30 -2.71 -18.58
C VAL A 62 -4.66 -2.91 -19.94
N ASN A 63 -3.45 -3.47 -19.95
CA ASN A 63 -2.71 -3.72 -21.18
C ASN A 63 -3.29 -4.94 -21.89
N LYS A 64 -3.69 -4.79 -23.16
CA LYS A 64 -4.14 -5.90 -24.00
C LYS A 64 -3.07 -6.26 -25.03
N ALA A 65 -2.79 -7.55 -25.17
CA ALA A 65 -1.92 -8.08 -26.22
C ALA A 65 -2.69 -9.11 -27.06
N TYR A 66 -2.38 -9.17 -28.34
CA TYR A 66 -2.93 -10.19 -29.23
C TYR A 66 -1.96 -11.37 -29.29
N GLU A 67 -2.33 -12.47 -28.66
CA GLU A 67 -1.52 -13.68 -28.51
C GLU A 67 -2.39 -14.95 -28.67
N PRO A 68 -2.81 -15.28 -29.90
CA PRO A 68 -3.75 -16.39 -30.15
C PRO A 68 -3.24 -17.78 -29.77
N ASN A 69 -1.93 -17.94 -29.54
CA ASN A 69 -1.31 -19.19 -29.09
C ASN A 69 -1.15 -19.28 -27.56
N ASN A 70 -1.61 -18.28 -26.81
CA ASN A 70 -1.49 -18.24 -25.35
C ASN A 70 -2.66 -19.01 -24.70
N PRO A 71 -2.42 -19.93 -23.74
CA PRO A 71 -3.49 -20.64 -23.01
C PRO A 71 -4.45 -19.73 -22.24
N GLN A 72 -4.05 -18.50 -21.95
CA GLN A 72 -4.85 -17.49 -21.25
C GLN A 72 -5.58 -16.53 -22.22
N ALA A 73 -5.47 -16.75 -23.53
CA ALA A 73 -6.16 -15.94 -24.52
C ALA A 73 -7.67 -16.25 -24.55
N ASN A 74 -8.47 -15.23 -24.83
CA ASN A 74 -9.91 -15.40 -25.05
C ASN A 74 -10.21 -16.02 -26.43
N GLU A 75 -11.50 -16.21 -26.72
CA GLU A 75 -11.99 -16.74 -28.00
C GLU A 75 -11.52 -15.93 -29.23
N GLU A 76 -11.19 -14.65 -29.02
CA GLU A 76 -10.68 -13.74 -30.06
C GLU A 76 -9.14 -13.72 -30.14
N GLY A 77 -8.42 -14.42 -29.26
CA GLY A 77 -6.95 -14.46 -29.24
C GLY A 77 -6.28 -13.32 -28.46
N TYR A 78 -7.02 -12.56 -27.64
CA TYR A 78 -6.49 -11.50 -26.80
C TYR A 78 -6.20 -11.97 -25.37
N VAL A 79 -5.12 -11.42 -24.81
CA VAL A 79 -4.70 -11.59 -23.41
C VAL A 79 -4.69 -10.22 -22.74
N PHE A 80 -5.26 -10.14 -21.53
CA PHE A 80 -5.29 -8.93 -20.72
C PHE A 80 -4.30 -9.06 -19.57
N TYR A 81 -3.34 -8.15 -19.51
CA TYR A 81 -2.35 -8.09 -18.45
C TYR A 81 -2.75 -7.13 -17.34
N SER A 82 -2.25 -7.40 -16.15
CA SER A 82 -2.32 -6.52 -14.99
C SER A 82 -1.88 -5.08 -15.33
N ASN A 83 -2.55 -4.08 -14.76
CA ASN A 83 -2.15 -2.67 -14.90
C ASN A 83 -1.12 -2.23 -13.82
N VAL A 84 -0.55 -3.19 -13.08
CA VAL A 84 0.45 -2.92 -12.05
C VAL A 84 1.78 -2.52 -12.67
N ASN A 85 2.36 -1.42 -12.20
CA ASN A 85 3.72 -1.02 -12.56
C ASN A 85 4.72 -1.57 -11.54
N SER A 86 5.42 -2.64 -11.90
CA SER A 86 6.41 -3.30 -11.02
C SER A 86 7.51 -2.35 -10.53
N ILE A 87 7.92 -1.36 -11.33
CA ILE A 87 8.97 -0.40 -10.95
C ILE A 87 8.48 0.50 -9.83
N GLU A 88 7.25 1.01 -9.95
CA GLU A 88 6.63 1.86 -8.96
C GLU A 88 6.35 1.10 -7.66
N GLU A 89 5.80 -0.12 -7.75
CA GLU A 89 5.52 -0.94 -6.57
C GLU A 89 6.81 -1.37 -5.85
N MET A 90 7.91 -1.61 -6.58
CA MET A 90 9.21 -1.86 -5.97
C MET A 90 9.76 -0.62 -5.24
N ALA A 91 9.61 0.57 -5.83
CA ALA A 91 10.00 1.82 -5.18
C ALA A 91 9.19 2.06 -3.90
N ASP A 92 7.88 1.85 -3.94
CA ASP A 92 6.99 1.94 -2.79
C ASP A 92 7.38 0.94 -1.69
N MET A 93 7.66 -0.32 -2.06
CA MET A 93 8.14 -1.34 -1.12
C MET A 93 9.46 -0.97 -0.47
N ILE A 94 10.43 -0.45 -1.25
CA ILE A 94 11.72 0.00 -0.71
C ILE A 94 11.52 1.16 0.26
N SER A 95 10.68 2.13 -0.09
CA SER A 95 10.34 3.28 0.77
C SER A 95 9.72 2.83 2.09
N ALA A 96 8.73 1.94 2.02
CA ALA A 96 8.07 1.36 3.19
C ALA A 96 9.05 0.57 4.07
N SER A 97 9.91 -0.25 3.46
CA SER A 97 10.91 -1.05 4.18
C SER A 97 11.93 -0.18 4.90
N ARG A 98 12.43 0.88 4.24
CA ARG A 98 13.35 1.84 4.87
C ARG A 98 12.69 2.60 6.01
N SER A 99 11.44 3.02 5.83
CA SER A 99 10.68 3.70 6.90
C SER A 99 10.50 2.79 8.12
N PHE A 100 10.19 1.51 7.90
CA PHE A 100 10.11 0.53 8.98
C PHE A 100 11.46 0.35 9.69
N GLN A 101 12.56 0.17 8.93
CA GLN A 101 13.90 0.05 9.49
C GLN A 101 14.28 1.27 10.34
N MET A 102 14.03 2.49 9.85
CA MET A 102 14.30 3.73 10.58
C MET A 102 13.48 3.82 11.88
N ASN A 103 12.20 3.45 11.85
CA ASN A 103 11.34 3.47 13.03
C ASN A 103 11.84 2.49 14.11
N VAL A 104 12.27 1.29 13.70
CA VAL A 104 12.86 0.30 14.62
C VAL A 104 14.16 0.83 15.22
N GLU A 105 15.02 1.46 14.41
CA GLU A 105 16.29 2.04 14.88
C GLU A 105 16.05 3.19 15.87
N MET A 106 15.07 4.06 15.61
CA MET A 106 14.67 5.13 16.51
C MET A 106 14.19 4.59 17.86
N MET A 107 13.38 3.52 17.86
CA MET A 107 12.92 2.87 19.08
C MET A 107 14.09 2.27 19.87
N ASN A 108 15.02 1.61 19.19
CA ASN A 108 16.23 1.07 19.83
C ASN A 108 17.09 2.17 20.43
N THR A 109 17.30 3.27 19.71
CA THR A 109 18.05 4.44 20.18
C THR A 109 17.40 5.04 21.42
N THR A 110 16.08 5.20 21.40
CA THR A 110 15.29 5.71 22.54
C THR A 110 15.43 4.79 23.75
N LYS A 111 15.33 3.47 23.55
CA LYS A 111 15.52 2.47 24.61
C LYS A 111 16.92 2.56 25.22
N SER A 112 17.97 2.70 24.40
CA SER A 112 19.34 2.86 24.88
C SER A 112 19.54 4.15 25.66
N MET A 113 18.94 5.26 25.24
CA MET A 113 18.97 6.52 25.98
C MET A 113 18.29 6.40 27.35
N MET A 114 17.11 5.78 27.40
CA MET A 114 16.39 5.52 28.65
C MET A 114 17.19 4.64 29.61
N GLN A 115 17.84 3.59 29.11
CA GLN A 115 18.70 2.73 29.94
C GLN A 115 19.88 3.49 30.54
N ARG A 116 20.53 4.36 29.75
CA ARG A 116 21.64 5.21 30.24
C ARG A 116 21.18 6.19 31.32
N LEU A 117 20.01 6.81 31.13
CA LEU A 117 19.41 7.70 32.14
C LEU A 117 19.12 6.94 33.45
N LEU A 118 18.57 5.73 33.38
CA LEU A 118 18.31 4.91 34.57
C LEU A 118 19.60 4.50 35.29
N SER A 119 20.67 4.20 34.56
CA SER A 119 21.97 3.86 35.15
C SER A 119 22.71 5.05 35.78
N MET A 120 22.39 6.29 35.38
CA MET A 120 22.96 7.49 36.01
C MET A 120 22.22 7.94 37.27
N GLY A 121 20.99 7.45 37.48
CA GLY A 121 20.20 7.74 38.68
C GLY A 121 20.47 6.79 39.87
N GLN A 122 21.38 5.82 39.70
CA GLN A 122 21.89 4.93 40.76
C GLN A 122 23.23 5.44 41.27
#